data_AF-A0A7C1H7S5-F1
#
_entry.id   AF-A0A7C1H7S5-F1
#
_cell.length_a   1.000
_cell.length_b   1.000
_cell.length_c   1.000
_cell.angle_alpha   90.00
_cell.angle_beta   90.00
_cell.angle_gamma   90.00
#
_symmetry.space_group_name_H-M   'P 1'
#
loop_
_entity.id
_entity.type
_entity.pdbx_description
1 polymer ?
#
loop_
_entity_poly.entity_id
_entity_poly.type
_entity_poly.pdbx_seq_one_letter_code
_entity_poly.pdbx_strand_id
1 'polypeptide(L)'
;MPFDEQRVTESFAFDPAQIDDLRTRWRDLLELAVWGDLKTQKIGAVPRLRKRVLELGENLRSVINDRSWIPQERERIKGAMGAMLNLRDALLQLERAAQVIDGGEDFARFERDILAFRQQLLVFIEKHERLWGDLLESLYDEPLDEDTEDD
;
A
#
# COMPACT_ATOMS: atom_id res chain seq x y z
N MET A 1 -17.30 12.00 21.97
CA MET A 1 -16.21 13.00 21.89
C MET A 1 -16.14 13.37 20.44
N PRO A 2 -16.33 14.65 20.06
CA PRO A 2 -16.44 15.02 18.66
C PRO A 2 -15.20 14.55 17.91
N PHE A 3 -15.46 13.94 16.76
CA PHE A 3 -14.45 13.44 15.85
C PHE A 3 -13.31 14.45 15.62
N ASP A 4 -12.07 14.01 15.84
CA ASP A 4 -10.90 14.87 15.76
C ASP A 4 -10.41 14.98 14.30
N GLU A 5 -10.95 15.98 13.58
CA GLU A 5 -10.57 16.32 12.20
C GLU A 5 -9.06 16.52 12.03
N GLN A 6 -8.39 17.03 13.06
CA GLN A 6 -6.94 17.22 13.06
C GLN A 6 -6.23 15.87 13.06
N ARG A 7 -6.65 14.91 13.90
CA ARG A 7 -6.09 13.54 13.91
C ARG A 7 -6.29 12.82 12.59
N VAL A 8 -7.41 13.03 11.89
CA VAL A 8 -7.59 12.47 10.54
C VAL A 8 -6.61 13.09 9.58
N THR A 9 -6.51 14.42 9.55
CA THR A 9 -5.58 15.11 8.66
C THR A 9 -4.14 14.65 8.90
N GLU A 10 -3.73 14.53 10.16
CA GLU A 10 -2.42 14.01 10.57
C GLU A 10 -2.22 12.55 10.15
N SER A 11 -3.28 11.72 10.13
CA SER A 11 -3.18 10.33 9.67
C SER A 11 -2.86 10.17 8.18
N PHE A 12 -3.07 11.22 7.40
CA PHE A 12 -2.70 11.30 5.97
C PHE A 12 -1.37 12.02 5.73
N ALA A 13 -0.71 12.52 6.79
CA ALA A 13 0.61 13.12 6.70
C ALA A 13 1.69 12.01 6.60
N PHE A 14 1.83 11.43 5.41
CA PHE A 14 2.86 10.43 5.12
C PHE A 14 4.26 11.03 5.29
N ASP A 15 5.18 10.23 5.86
CA ASP A 15 6.59 10.61 5.96
C ASP A 15 7.22 10.69 4.56
N PRO A 16 7.65 11.88 4.08
CA PRO A 16 8.21 12.03 2.74
C PRO A 16 9.44 11.17 2.49
N ALA A 17 10.27 10.92 3.51
CA ALA A 17 11.47 10.10 3.38
C ALA A 17 11.10 8.62 3.20
N GLN A 18 10.10 8.14 3.95
CA GLN A 18 9.57 6.78 3.78
C GLN A 18 8.95 6.59 2.39
N ILE A 19 8.20 7.57 1.90
CA ILE A 19 7.61 7.51 0.55
C ILE A 19 8.70 7.52 -0.53
N ASP A 20 9.75 8.33 -0.38
CA ASP A 20 10.83 8.37 -1.36
C ASP A 20 11.67 7.08 -1.38
N ASP A 21 11.92 6.46 -0.22
CA ASP A 21 12.57 5.15 -0.12
C ASP A 21 11.73 4.06 -0.82
N LEU A 22 10.43 3.98 -0.54
CA LEU A 22 9.52 3.04 -1.21
C LEU A 22 9.48 3.26 -2.73
N ARG A 23 9.40 4.52 -3.18
CA ARG A 23 9.41 4.86 -4.61
C ARG A 23 10.72 4.50 -5.28
N THR A 24 11.84 4.68 -4.60
CA THR A 24 13.17 4.34 -5.13
C THR A 24 13.32 2.83 -5.28
N ARG A 25 13.03 2.06 -4.23
CA ARG A 25 13.04 0.59 -4.29
C ARG A 25 12.09 0.03 -5.34
N TRP A 26 10.90 0.60 -5.47
CA TRP A 26 9.95 0.21 -6.52
C TRP A 26 10.52 0.47 -7.93
N ARG A 27 11.14 1.63 -8.16
CA ARG A 27 11.81 1.93 -9.44
C ARG A 27 12.93 0.96 -9.74
N ASP A 28 13.75 0.62 -8.74
CA ASP A 28 14.84 -0.33 -8.91
C ASP A 28 14.32 -1.73 -9.29
N LEU A 29 13.22 -2.17 -8.68
CA LEU A 29 12.54 -3.42 -9.06
C LEU A 29 11.98 -3.36 -10.49
N LEU A 30 11.42 -2.22 -10.90
CA LEU A 30 10.91 -2.06 -12.27
C LEU A 30 12.04 -2.07 -13.29
N GLU A 31 13.15 -1.39 -12.99
CA GLU A 31 14.37 -1.39 -13.80
C GLU A 31 14.88 -2.82 -14.00
N LEU A 32 15.01 -3.60 -12.91
CA LEU A 32 15.41 -5.01 -12.98
C LEU A 32 14.42 -5.87 -13.74
N ALA A 33 13.11 -5.67 -13.54
CA ALA A 33 12.09 -6.46 -14.24
C ALA A 33 12.08 -6.20 -15.75
N VAL A 34 12.40 -4.97 -16.19
CA VAL A 34 12.37 -4.56 -17.60
C VAL A 34 13.70 -4.84 -18.30
N TRP A 35 14.81 -4.44 -17.68
CA TRP A 35 16.14 -4.43 -18.29
C TRP A 35 17.10 -5.49 -17.74
N GLY A 36 16.83 -6.04 -16.56
CA GLY A 36 17.68 -7.08 -15.97
C GLY A 36 17.58 -8.42 -16.72
N ASP A 37 18.66 -9.20 -16.65
CA ASP A 37 18.66 -10.59 -17.10
C ASP A 37 17.96 -11.47 -16.05
N LEU A 38 16.65 -11.66 -16.25
CA LEU A 38 15.80 -12.56 -15.47
C LEU A 38 15.29 -13.69 -16.36
N LYS A 39 15.45 -14.93 -15.89
CA LYS A 39 15.09 -16.16 -16.59
C LYS A 39 14.04 -16.95 -15.82
N THR A 40 13.29 -17.72 -16.58
CA THR A 40 12.21 -18.57 -16.11
C THR A 40 11.97 -19.67 -17.13
N GLN A 41 11.59 -20.86 -16.67
CA GLN A 41 11.08 -21.92 -17.54
C GLN A 41 9.63 -21.71 -17.97
N LYS A 42 8.90 -20.74 -17.37
CA LYS A 42 7.48 -20.50 -17.65
C LYS A 42 7.30 -19.39 -18.68
N ILE A 43 6.70 -19.75 -19.81
CA ILE A 43 6.37 -18.79 -20.87
C ILE A 43 5.53 -17.65 -20.32
N GLY A 44 5.94 -16.42 -20.63
CA GLY A 44 5.21 -15.20 -20.26
C GLY A 44 5.35 -14.77 -18.80
N ALA A 45 6.19 -15.43 -17.98
CA ALA A 45 6.33 -15.03 -16.58
C ALA A 45 7.01 -13.67 -16.41
N VAL A 46 8.05 -13.38 -17.20
CA VAL A 46 8.75 -12.07 -17.15
C VAL A 46 7.83 -10.91 -17.56
N PRO A 47 7.07 -10.97 -18.68
CA PRO A 47 6.05 -9.96 -18.99
C PRO A 47 5.00 -9.78 -17.88
N ARG A 48 4.56 -10.89 -17.26
CA ARG A 48 3.62 -10.84 -16.13
C ARG A 48 4.24 -10.15 -14.92
N LEU A 49 5.50 -10.45 -14.59
CA LEU A 49 6.23 -9.81 -13.51
C LEU A 49 6.27 -8.29 -13.71
N ARG A 50 6.67 -7.82 -14.89
CA ARG A 50 6.72 -6.39 -15.23
C ARG A 50 5.38 -5.70 -14.98
N LYS A 51 4.29 -6.32 -15.45
CA LYS A 51 2.93 -5.82 -15.21
C LYS A 51 2.62 -5.72 -13.70
N ARG A 52 2.95 -6.74 -12.90
CA ARG A 52 2.72 -6.72 -11.45
C ARG A 52 3.55 -5.66 -10.72
N VAL A 53 4.81 -5.46 -11.11
CA VAL A 53 5.64 -4.39 -10.53
C VAL A 53 5.03 -3.02 -10.84
N LEU A 54 4.58 -2.79 -12.09
CA LEU A 54 3.93 -1.53 -12.46
C LEU A 54 2.64 -1.28 -11.66
N GLU A 55 1.72 -2.26 -11.63
CA GLU A 55 0.46 -2.20 -10.88
C GLU A 55 0.69 -1.90 -9.39
N LEU A 56 1.77 -2.44 -8.81
CA LEU A 56 2.11 -2.18 -7.41
C LEU A 56 2.46 -0.71 -7.15
N GLY A 57 3.21 -0.09 -8.05
CA GLY A 57 3.54 1.34 -7.98
C GLY A 57 2.32 2.24 -8.15
N GLU A 58 1.40 1.87 -9.04
CA GLU A 58 0.12 2.57 -9.22
C GLU A 58 -0.74 2.49 -7.96
N ASN A 59 -0.81 1.32 -7.32
CA ASN A 59 -1.54 1.14 -6.06
C ASN A 59 -0.87 1.89 -4.89
N LEU A 60 0.46 1.91 -4.82
CA LEU A 60 1.18 2.71 -3.83
C LEU A 60 0.85 4.19 -4.00
N ARG A 61 0.87 4.70 -5.25
CA ARG A 61 0.46 6.07 -5.57
C ARG A 61 -0.98 6.32 -5.14
N SER A 62 -1.89 5.39 -5.39
CA SER A 62 -3.28 5.49 -4.98
C SER A 62 -3.42 5.67 -3.47
N VAL A 63 -2.67 4.92 -2.65
CA VAL A 63 -2.69 5.06 -1.19
C VAL A 63 -2.27 6.46 -0.75
N ILE A 64 -1.20 7.02 -1.33
CA ILE A 64 -0.64 8.32 -0.92
C ILE A 64 -1.30 9.54 -1.57
N ASN A 65 -2.24 9.34 -2.49
CA ASN A 65 -2.94 10.45 -3.13
C ASN A 65 -3.71 11.29 -2.11
N ASP A 66 -3.78 12.60 -2.39
CA ASP A 66 -4.57 13.52 -1.61
C ASP A 66 -6.06 13.13 -1.62
N ARG A 67 -6.64 13.09 -0.42
CA ARG A 67 -8.05 12.77 -0.16
C ARG A 67 -8.78 13.90 0.55
N SER A 68 -8.15 15.06 0.71
CA SER A 68 -8.74 16.25 1.33
C SER A 68 -10.02 16.72 0.65
N TRP A 69 -10.21 16.38 -0.62
CA TRP A 69 -11.41 16.71 -1.41
C TRP A 69 -12.68 15.96 -0.98
N ILE A 70 -12.56 14.84 -0.25
CA ILE A 70 -13.72 14.06 0.23
C ILE A 70 -14.23 14.72 1.52
N PRO A 71 -15.46 15.28 1.57
CA PRO A 71 -15.90 16.05 2.74
C PRO A 71 -16.06 15.19 3.99
N GLN A 72 -16.56 13.97 3.86
CA GLN A 72 -16.82 13.08 5.00
C GLN A 72 -15.55 12.33 5.40
N GLU A 73 -15.13 12.50 6.66
CA GLU A 73 -13.90 11.95 7.22
C GLU A 73 -13.92 10.42 7.25
N ARG A 74 -15.07 9.82 7.59
CA ARG A 74 -15.25 8.38 7.55
C ARG A 74 -15.04 7.80 6.15
N GLU A 75 -15.55 8.49 5.12
CA GLU A 75 -15.39 8.06 3.74
C GLU A 75 -13.96 8.30 3.22
N ARG A 76 -13.27 9.35 3.70
CA ARG A 76 -11.82 9.53 3.48
C ARG A 76 -11.03 8.31 3.95
N ILE A 77 -11.24 7.90 5.20
CA ILE A 77 -10.52 6.79 5.83
C ILE A 77 -10.85 5.47 5.11
N LYS A 78 -12.13 5.19 4.85
CA LYS A 78 -12.53 3.99 4.09
C LYS A 78 -11.91 3.95 2.70
N GLY A 79 -11.89 5.07 1.97
CA GLY A 79 -11.26 5.16 0.65
C GLY A 79 -9.76 4.91 0.70
N ALA A 80 -9.10 5.31 1.79
CA ALA A 80 -7.69 5.03 2.04
C ALA A 80 -7.45 3.54 2.33
N MET A 81 -8.26 2.94 3.21
CA MET A 81 -8.20 1.51 3.52
C MET A 81 -8.51 0.65 2.29
N GLY A 82 -9.46 1.04 1.45
CA GLY A 82 -9.73 0.37 0.17
C GLY A 82 -8.53 0.39 -0.77
N ALA A 83 -7.83 1.53 -0.88
CA ALA A 83 -6.58 1.59 -1.63
C ALA A 83 -5.46 0.73 -1.00
N MET A 84 -5.41 0.66 0.33
CA MET A 84 -4.44 -0.17 1.05
C MET A 84 -4.66 -1.68 0.83
N LEU A 85 -5.93 -2.12 0.79
CA LEU A 85 -6.28 -3.49 0.42
C LEU A 85 -5.81 -3.83 -1.00
N ASN A 86 -6.05 -2.94 -1.97
CA ASN A 86 -5.57 -3.13 -3.33
C ASN A 86 -4.04 -3.20 -3.42
N LEU A 87 -3.33 -2.40 -2.61
CA LEU A 87 -1.86 -2.42 -2.52
C LEU A 87 -1.37 -3.77 -1.96
N ARG A 88 -2.01 -4.29 -0.91
CA ARG A 88 -1.70 -5.59 -0.31
C ARG A 88 -1.94 -6.74 -1.30
N ASP A 89 -3.06 -6.69 -2.04
CA ASP A 89 -3.36 -7.66 -3.08
C ASP A 89 -2.34 -7.60 -4.22
N ALA A 90 -1.97 -6.40 -4.68
CA ALA A 90 -0.94 -6.23 -5.69
C ALA A 90 0.42 -6.79 -5.25
N LEU A 91 0.79 -6.60 -3.97
CA LEU A 91 2.02 -7.17 -3.40
C LEU A 91 1.98 -8.70 -3.46
N LEU A 92 0.88 -9.33 -3.04
CA LEU A 92 0.71 -10.78 -3.10
C LEU A 92 0.78 -11.31 -4.54
N GLN A 93 0.21 -10.58 -5.51
CA GLN A 93 0.29 -10.96 -6.92
C GLN A 93 1.72 -10.82 -7.47
N LEU A 94 2.46 -9.80 -7.04
CA LEU A 94 3.87 -9.65 -7.37
C LEU A 94 4.69 -10.81 -6.81
N GLU A 95 4.51 -11.17 -5.53
CA GLU A 95 5.21 -12.29 -4.89
C GLU A 95 4.99 -13.60 -5.66
N ARG A 96 3.73 -13.89 -6.03
CA ARG A 96 3.39 -15.07 -6.86
C ARG A 96 4.03 -15.04 -8.24
N ALA A 97 4.16 -13.85 -8.85
CA ALA A 97 4.82 -13.70 -10.13
C ALA A 97 6.36 -13.84 -10.02
N ALA A 98 6.94 -13.42 -8.89
CA ALA A 98 8.36 -13.55 -8.62
C ALA A 98 8.79 -15.00 -8.33
N GLN A 99 7.94 -15.79 -7.69
CA GLN A 99 8.19 -17.21 -7.34
C GLN A 99 8.55 -18.12 -8.52
N VAL A 100 8.28 -17.71 -9.75
CA VAL A 100 8.53 -18.51 -10.95
C VAL A 100 9.73 -18.02 -11.75
N ILE A 101 10.41 -16.97 -11.29
CA ILE A 101 11.71 -16.55 -11.80
C ILE A 101 12.75 -17.37 -11.06
N ASP A 102 13.66 -18.00 -11.79
CA ASP A 102 14.58 -19.02 -11.25
C ASP A 102 16.02 -18.91 -11.77
N GLY A 103 16.35 -17.83 -12.48
CA GLY A 103 17.72 -17.60 -12.94
C GLY A 103 17.92 -16.30 -13.69
N GLY A 104 19.08 -16.20 -14.34
CA GLY A 104 19.57 -14.97 -14.98
C GLY A 104 20.64 -14.28 -14.11
N GLU A 105 21.48 -13.47 -14.75
CA GLU A 105 22.62 -12.80 -14.08
C GLU A 105 22.17 -11.87 -12.94
N ASP A 106 21.01 -11.25 -13.09
CA ASP A 106 20.46 -10.29 -12.13
C ASP A 106 19.54 -10.93 -11.07
N PHE A 107 19.28 -12.25 -11.14
CA PHE A 107 18.30 -12.92 -10.30
C PHE A 107 18.57 -12.76 -8.80
N ALA A 108 19.83 -12.98 -8.38
CA ALA A 108 20.20 -12.87 -6.97
C ALA A 108 20.02 -11.44 -6.44
N ARG A 109 20.20 -10.42 -7.29
CA ARG A 109 19.93 -9.03 -6.94
C ARG A 109 18.43 -8.79 -6.82
N PHE A 110 17.65 -9.21 -7.83
CA PHE A 110 16.20 -9.10 -7.82
C PHE A 110 15.56 -9.75 -6.58
N GLU A 111 16.01 -10.94 -6.19
CA GLU A 111 15.52 -11.65 -5.01
C GLU A 111 15.78 -10.87 -3.71
N ARG A 112 16.97 -10.29 -3.55
CA ARG A 112 17.26 -9.45 -2.37
C ARG A 112 16.41 -8.17 -2.37
N ASP A 113 16.32 -7.51 -3.51
CA ASP A 113 15.65 -6.21 -3.64
C ASP A 113 14.14 -6.36 -3.42
N ILE A 114 13.52 -7.45 -3.91
CA ILE A 114 12.07 -7.69 -3.72
C ILE A 114 11.74 -8.02 -2.26
N LEU A 115 12.59 -8.78 -1.56
CA LEU A 115 12.39 -9.09 -0.14
C LEU A 115 12.55 -7.83 0.72
N ALA A 116 13.57 -7.00 0.43
CA ALA A 116 13.77 -5.75 1.13
C ALA A 116 12.61 -4.78 0.91
N PHE A 117 12.15 -4.64 -0.34
CA PHE A 117 10.99 -3.82 -0.66
C PHE A 117 9.71 -4.31 0.03
N ARG A 118 9.44 -5.63 -0.02
CA ARG A 118 8.31 -6.26 0.66
C ARG A 118 8.29 -5.92 2.15
N GLN A 119 9.43 -6.06 2.83
CA GLN A 119 9.53 -5.76 4.26
C GLN A 119 9.17 -4.30 4.55
N GLN A 120 9.75 -3.36 3.80
CA GLN A 120 9.47 -1.93 3.99
C GLN A 120 8.00 -1.60 3.69
N LEU A 121 7.43 -2.20 2.64
CA LEU A 121 6.04 -1.97 2.27
C LEU A 121 5.08 -2.52 3.33
N LEU A 122 5.35 -3.70 3.90
CA LEU A 122 4.52 -4.25 4.97
C LEU A 122 4.54 -3.39 6.23
N VAL A 123 5.72 -2.89 6.64
CA VAL A 123 5.83 -1.95 7.77
C VAL A 123 5.00 -0.68 7.50
N PHE A 124 5.06 -0.15 6.29
CA PHE A 124 4.24 0.99 5.87
C PHE A 124 2.74 0.67 5.95
N ILE A 125 2.31 -0.46 5.39
CA ILE A 125 0.90 -0.89 5.38
C ILE A 125 0.38 -1.04 6.81
N GLU A 126 1.07 -1.83 7.64
CA GLU A 126 0.63 -2.16 9.01
C GLU A 126 0.50 -0.92 9.90
N LYS A 127 1.43 0.03 9.76
CA LYS A 127 1.37 1.32 10.48
C LYS A 127 0.07 2.07 10.18
N HIS A 128 -0.25 2.24 8.90
CA HIS A 128 -1.40 3.06 8.50
C HIS A 128 -2.73 2.31 8.64
N GLU A 129 -2.74 0.98 8.42
CA GLU A 129 -3.93 0.17 8.70
C GLU A 129 -4.32 0.23 10.18
N ARG A 130 -3.35 0.14 11.10
CA ARG A 130 -3.62 0.29 12.54
C ARG A 130 -4.16 1.69 12.84
N LEU A 131 -3.48 2.73 12.36
CA LEU A 131 -3.88 4.11 12.60
C LEU A 131 -5.31 4.41 12.12
N TRP A 132 -5.65 3.96 10.91
CA TRP A 132 -6.99 4.15 10.36
C TRP A 132 -8.03 3.24 11.00
N GLY A 133 -7.66 2.03 11.41
CA GLY A 133 -8.51 1.15 12.22
C GLY A 133 -8.92 1.81 13.53
N ASP A 134 -7.94 2.29 14.31
CA ASP A 134 -8.17 2.98 15.58
C ASP A 134 -9.06 4.23 15.41
N LEU A 135 -8.87 4.98 14.32
CA LEU A 135 -9.70 6.15 13.99
C LEU A 135 -11.14 5.75 13.62
N LEU A 136 -11.32 4.67 12.86
CA LEU A 136 -12.67 4.17 12.54
C LEU A 136 -13.38 3.60 13.76
N GLU A 137 -12.68 2.90 14.66
CA GLU A 137 -13.28 2.40 15.91
C GLU A 137 -13.73 3.55 16.80
N SER A 138 -12.93 4.62 16.90
CA SER A 138 -13.31 5.83 17.66
C SER A 138 -14.57 6.55 17.13
N LEU A 139 -14.99 6.28 15.88
CA LEU A 139 -16.25 6.77 15.32
C LEU A 139 -17.48 5.97 15.75
N TYR A 140 -17.31 4.71 16.17
CA TYR A 140 -18.43 3.86 16.62
C TYR A 140 -18.68 3.99 18.13
N ASP A 141 -17.69 4.46 18.89
CA ASP A 141 -17.80 4.71 20.34
C ASP A 141 -18.45 6.07 20.68
N GLU A 142 -18.91 6.84 19.68
CA GLU A 142 -19.87 7.90 19.96
C GLU A 142 -21.20 7.24 20.35
N PRO A 143 -21.69 7.41 21.60
CA PRO A 143 -23.02 6.94 21.94
C PRO A 143 -23.97 7.59 20.93
N LEU A 144 -24.82 6.76 20.31
CA LEU A 144 -26.09 7.26 19.79
C LEU A 144 -26.66 8.08 20.95
N ASP A 145 -26.74 9.40 20.79
CA ASP A 145 -27.46 10.22 21.74
C ASP A 145 -28.76 9.48 22.00
N GLU A 146 -28.89 8.97 23.23
CA GLU A 146 -30.15 8.45 23.71
C GLU A 146 -31.11 9.59 23.42
N ASP A 147 -32.03 9.38 22.48
CA ASP A 147 -33.23 10.19 22.37
C ASP A 147 -33.83 10.13 23.76
N THR A 148 -33.49 11.13 24.57
CA THR A 148 -34.11 11.41 25.85
C THR A 148 -35.58 11.62 25.52
N GLU A 149 -36.36 10.55 25.75
CA GLU A 149 -37.74 10.68 26.18
C GLU A 149 -37.78 11.73 27.29
N ASP A 150 -38.49 12.83 27.04
CA ASP A 150 -39.12 13.78 27.97
C ASP A 150 -39.73 14.88 27.05
N ASP A 151 -41.04 15.12 26.89
CA ASP A 151 -42.26 14.92 27.68
C ASP A 151 -43.48 14.68 26.74
#